data_AF-C3XPI0-F1
#
_entry.id   AF-C3XPI0-F1
#
_cell.length_a   1.000
_cell.length_b   1.000
_cell.length_c   1.000
_cell.angle_alpha   90.00
_cell.angle_beta   90.00
_cell.angle_gamma   90.00
#
_symmetry.space_group_name_H-M   'P 1'
#
loop_
_entity.id
_entity.type
_entity.pdbx_description
1 polymer ?
#
loop_
_entity_poly.entity_id
_entity_poly.type
_entity_poly.pdbx_seq_one_letter_code
_entity_poly.pdbx_strand_id
1 'polypeptide(L)'
;MDIDQNLIRVARRNIRHYLAPEARDSFPVSMAIQYGPMAAGGLVGDQVATQFPNNVFFTQANYVPDSDSRVQSQQPEYDVILALSLTKWIHLNWGDAAMKRTFQRVFRQLRPGGRFIVEPQPWKSYGRKKKLTERIFTNYKQIQFRPHQFVAYLLSAEVGFSSCRQLEGPRNKSKGFHRPVYMLTKSPAAPP
;
A
#
# COMPACT_ATOMS: atom_id res chain seq x y z
N MET A 1 -0.10 -5.84 2.83
CA MET A 1 -1.42 -6.30 2.34
C MET A 1 -1.28 -6.62 0.87
N ASP A 2 -1.95 -7.66 0.38
CA ASP A 2 -2.04 -8.02 -1.03
C ASP A 2 -3.40 -8.69 -1.29
N ILE A 3 -3.91 -8.62 -2.52
CA ILE A 3 -5.17 -9.28 -2.89
C ILE A 3 -4.96 -10.79 -3.11
N ASP A 4 -3.74 -11.19 -3.48
CA ASP A 4 -3.38 -12.58 -3.77
C ASP A 4 -2.89 -13.31 -2.51
N GLN A 5 -3.66 -14.34 -2.10
CA GLN A 5 -3.34 -15.16 -0.95
C GLN A 5 -2.00 -15.91 -1.09
N ASN A 6 -1.61 -16.29 -2.31
CA ASN A 6 -0.34 -16.98 -2.53
C ASN A 6 0.84 -16.04 -2.28
N LEU A 7 0.75 -14.77 -2.69
CA LEU A 7 1.78 -13.77 -2.39
C LEU A 7 1.89 -13.51 -0.89
N ILE A 8 0.77 -13.48 -0.17
CA ILE A 8 0.76 -13.38 1.30
C ILE A 8 1.46 -14.57 1.96
N ARG A 9 1.19 -15.80 1.50
CA ARG A 9 1.89 -17.01 2.00
C ARG A 9 3.39 -16.94 1.73
N VAL A 10 3.79 -16.53 0.53
CA VAL A 10 5.20 -16.35 0.16
C VAL A 10 5.86 -15.28 1.02
N ALA A 11 5.21 -14.14 1.26
CA ALA A 11 5.73 -13.07 2.10
C ALA A 11 5.97 -13.52 3.54
N ARG A 12 5.03 -14.27 4.13
CA ARG A 12 5.20 -14.88 5.47
C ARG A 12 6.38 -15.84 5.50
N ARG A 13 6.52 -16.70 4.49
CA ARG A 13 7.68 -17.60 4.38
C ARG A 13 9.00 -16.83 4.25
N ASN A 14 8.99 -15.67 3.61
CA ASN A 14 10.19 -14.88 3.39
C ASN A 14 10.72 -14.18 4.64
N ILE A 15 9.92 -14.03 5.72
CA ILE A 15 10.37 -13.49 7.02
C ILE A 15 11.67 -14.15 7.48
N ARG A 16 11.79 -15.48 7.32
CA ARG A 16 12.96 -16.26 7.73
C ARG A 16 14.29 -15.77 7.15
N HIS A 17 14.26 -15.16 5.97
CA HIS A 17 15.46 -14.66 5.29
C HIS A 17 16.00 -13.38 5.93
N TYR A 18 15.19 -12.70 6.76
CA TYR A 18 15.54 -11.46 7.44
C TYR A 18 15.76 -11.65 8.96
N LEU A 19 15.56 -12.87 9.48
CA LEU A 19 15.92 -13.20 10.86
C LEU A 19 17.43 -13.18 11.03
N ALA A 20 17.89 -12.65 12.17
CA ALA A 20 19.26 -12.77 12.62
C ALA A 20 19.67 -14.26 12.65
N PRO A 21 20.93 -14.61 12.35
CA PRO A 21 21.39 -16.00 12.30
C PRO A 21 21.02 -16.80 13.56
N GLU A 22 21.14 -16.15 14.71
CA GLU A 22 20.96 -16.73 16.05
C GLU A 22 19.49 -17.09 16.34
N ALA A 23 18.55 -16.38 15.70
CA ALA A 23 17.12 -16.63 15.79
C ALA A 23 16.63 -17.69 14.78
N ARG A 24 17.49 -18.19 13.88
CA ARG A 24 17.14 -19.26 12.93
C ARG A 24 17.27 -20.65 13.57
N ASP A 25 18.12 -20.79 14.58
CA ASP A 25 18.47 -22.05 15.22
C ASP A 25 17.71 -22.31 16.53
N SER A 26 16.97 -21.32 17.02
CA SER A 26 16.16 -21.42 18.25
C SER A 26 14.67 -21.51 17.89
N PHE A 27 14.05 -22.64 18.22
CA PHE A 27 12.62 -22.95 18.08
C PHE A 27 12.13 -23.12 16.62
N PRO A 28 11.25 -24.10 16.30
CA PRO A 28 10.90 -24.37 14.91
C PRO A 28 10.26 -23.15 14.25
N VAL A 29 10.94 -22.60 13.24
CA VAL A 29 10.48 -21.45 12.43
C VAL A 29 9.07 -21.67 11.86
N SER A 30 8.66 -22.93 11.66
CA SER A 30 7.31 -23.32 11.23
C SER A 30 6.21 -22.91 12.23
N MET A 31 6.48 -22.95 13.55
CA MET A 31 5.51 -22.57 14.59
C MET A 31 5.22 -21.07 14.57
N ALA A 32 6.26 -20.23 14.49
CA ALA A 32 6.09 -18.77 14.43
C ALA A 32 5.41 -18.31 13.11
N ILE A 33 5.69 -18.99 12.00
CA ILE A 33 5.09 -18.69 10.69
C ILE A 33 3.62 -19.13 10.62
N GLN A 34 3.26 -20.24 11.25
CA GLN A 34 1.91 -20.81 11.17
C GLN A 34 0.95 -20.20 12.20
N TYR A 35 1.42 -19.88 13.41
CA TYR A 35 0.57 -19.45 14.52
C TYR A 35 0.79 -18.00 14.98
N GLY A 36 1.74 -17.28 14.38
CA GLY A 36 2.21 -16.00 14.93
C GLY A 36 3.05 -16.22 16.19
N PRO A 37 3.40 -15.16 16.94
CA PRO A 37 4.14 -15.34 18.20
C PRO A 37 3.28 -16.12 19.19
N MET A 38 3.54 -17.42 19.34
CA MET A 38 3.03 -18.18 20.47
C MET A 38 3.86 -17.82 21.69
N ALA A 39 3.45 -16.76 22.37
CA ALA A 39 3.89 -16.53 23.73
C ALA A 39 3.37 -17.68 24.60
N ALA A 40 4.27 -18.44 25.22
CA ALA A 40 3.96 -19.02 26.52
C ALA A 40 3.39 -17.88 27.37
N GLY A 41 2.22 -18.10 27.95
CA GLY A 41 1.27 -17.07 28.36
C GLY A 41 1.85 -15.79 29.01
N GLY A 42 1.27 -14.66 28.63
CA GLY A 42 1.01 -13.56 29.55
C GLY A 42 2.14 -12.59 29.93
N LEU A 43 3.39 -12.75 29.46
CA LEU A 43 4.52 -11.94 29.94
C LEU A 43 5.36 -11.24 28.85
N VAL A 44 4.81 -11.01 27.66
CA VAL A 44 5.56 -10.36 26.58
C VAL A 44 5.36 -8.84 26.66
N GLY A 45 6.33 -8.14 27.25
CA GLY A 45 6.31 -6.68 27.34
C GLY A 45 6.26 -5.99 25.97
N ASP A 46 5.76 -4.76 25.93
CA ASP A 46 5.54 -3.91 24.74
C ASP A 46 6.77 -3.82 23.80
N GLN A 47 7.97 -3.95 24.38
CA GLN A 47 9.27 -3.99 23.69
C GLN A 47 9.42 -5.19 22.73
N VAL A 48 8.85 -6.36 23.03
CA VAL A 48 9.02 -7.56 22.18
C VAL A 48 8.02 -7.57 21.03
N ALA A 49 6.85 -6.96 21.19
CA ALA A 49 5.85 -6.80 20.12
C ALA A 49 6.34 -5.83 19.03
N THR A 50 7.15 -4.83 19.39
CA THR A 50 7.69 -3.81 18.47
C THR A 50 8.95 -4.24 17.72
N GLN A 51 9.53 -5.39 18.06
CA GLN A 51 10.72 -5.95 17.40
C GLN A 51 10.35 -6.86 16.23
N PHE A 52 11.24 -6.93 15.22
CA PHE A 52 11.12 -7.90 14.14
C PHE A 52 11.38 -9.33 14.68
N PRO A 53 10.57 -10.34 14.31
CA PRO A 53 9.53 -10.34 13.28
C PRO A 53 8.11 -9.99 13.77
N ASN A 54 7.92 -9.73 15.07
CA ASN A 54 6.61 -9.53 15.69
C ASN A 54 5.92 -8.23 15.27
N ASN A 55 6.67 -7.27 14.72
CA ASN A 55 6.16 -5.98 14.26
C ASN A 55 5.73 -5.97 12.77
N VAL A 56 5.75 -7.12 12.07
CA VAL A 56 5.36 -7.21 10.66
C VAL A 56 4.21 -8.21 10.47
N PHE A 57 3.11 -7.73 9.88
CA PHE A 57 1.93 -8.52 9.61
C PHE A 57 1.57 -8.51 8.12
N PHE A 58 1.12 -9.66 7.61
CA PHE A 58 0.69 -9.82 6.22
C PHE A 58 -0.78 -10.23 6.17
N THR A 59 -1.59 -9.40 5.53
CA THR A 59 -3.05 -9.60 5.38
C THR A 59 -3.44 -9.71 3.92
N GLN A 60 -4.26 -10.70 3.60
CA GLN A 60 -4.93 -10.80 2.31
C GLN A 60 -6.18 -9.92 2.31
N ALA A 61 -6.23 -8.94 1.40
CA ALA A 61 -7.42 -8.12 1.20
C ALA A 61 -7.33 -7.34 -0.11
N ASN A 62 -8.51 -7.04 -0.67
CA ASN A 62 -8.63 -5.99 -1.68
C ASN A 62 -8.71 -4.63 -0.98
N TYR A 63 -7.73 -3.76 -1.21
CA TYR A 63 -7.69 -2.42 -0.60
C TYR A 63 -8.69 -1.44 -1.25
N VAL A 64 -9.20 -1.74 -2.45
CA VAL A 64 -10.10 -0.86 -3.20
C VAL A 64 -11.50 -0.87 -2.58
N PRO A 65 -12.03 0.29 -2.13
CA PRO A 65 -13.40 0.38 -1.62
C PRO A 65 -14.43 0.18 -2.74
N ASP A 66 -15.44 -0.63 -2.46
CA ASP A 66 -16.58 -0.90 -3.33
C ASP A 66 -17.63 0.23 -3.32
N SER A 67 -17.69 1.03 -2.25
CA SER A 67 -18.62 2.17 -2.13
C SER A 67 -18.01 3.41 -1.46
N ASP A 68 -18.66 4.56 -1.62
CA ASP A 68 -18.29 5.80 -0.93
C ASP A 68 -18.55 5.71 0.58
N SER A 69 -19.60 4.98 1.00
CA SER A 69 -19.88 4.74 2.42
C SER A 69 -18.74 3.99 3.12
N ARG A 70 -18.09 3.06 2.41
CA ARG A 70 -16.91 2.32 2.90
C ARG A 70 -15.67 3.21 2.99
N VAL A 71 -15.57 4.25 2.17
CA VAL A 71 -14.55 5.29 2.32
C VAL A 71 -14.83 6.12 3.57
N GLN A 72 -16.07 6.58 3.75
CA GLN A 72 -16.47 7.43 4.87
C GLN A 72 -16.30 6.73 6.23
N SER A 73 -16.51 5.42 6.30
CA SER A 73 -16.34 4.64 7.53
C SER A 73 -14.89 4.43 7.96
N GLN A 74 -13.90 4.77 7.13
CA GLN A 74 -12.49 4.62 7.47
C GLN A 74 -12.09 5.58 8.60
N GLN A 75 -11.25 5.09 9.49
CA GLN A 75 -10.71 5.83 10.63
C GLN A 75 -9.19 5.93 10.54
N PRO A 76 -8.56 6.93 11.17
CA PRO A 76 -7.11 7.04 11.20
C PRO A 76 -6.44 5.88 11.94
N GLU A 77 -5.56 5.15 11.25
CA GLU A 77 -4.88 3.96 11.77
C GLU A 77 -3.37 4.01 11.56
N TYR A 78 -2.90 4.69 10.51
CA TYR A 78 -1.51 4.63 10.07
C TYR A 78 -0.85 6.00 10.05
N ASP A 79 0.44 6.04 10.40
CA ASP A 79 1.27 7.24 10.22
C ASP A 79 1.83 7.32 8.80
N VAL A 80 2.04 6.18 8.15
CA VAL A 80 2.56 6.08 6.79
C VAL A 80 1.82 5.00 6.02
N ILE A 81 1.40 5.31 4.80
CA ILE A 81 0.83 4.34 3.84
C ILE A 81 1.69 4.34 2.58
N LEU A 82 2.08 3.14 2.13
CA LEU A 82 2.87 2.92 0.92
C LEU A 82 2.00 2.37 -0.22
N ALA A 83 2.00 3.01 -1.38
CA ALA A 83 1.42 2.53 -2.63
C ALA A 83 2.48 2.50 -3.74
N LEU A 84 3.38 1.53 -3.63
CA LEU A 84 4.51 1.39 -4.56
C LEU A 84 4.12 0.46 -5.71
N SER A 85 4.24 0.95 -6.95
CA SER A 85 3.88 0.20 -8.16
C SER A 85 2.47 -0.43 -8.10
N LEU A 86 1.50 0.25 -7.47
CA LEU A 86 0.15 -0.27 -7.24
C LEU A 86 -0.93 0.39 -8.12
N THR A 87 -0.83 1.70 -8.35
CA THR A 87 -1.94 2.52 -8.89
C THR A 87 -2.45 2.02 -10.24
N LYS A 88 -1.56 1.62 -11.16
CA LYS A 88 -1.97 1.04 -12.45
C LYS A 88 -2.87 -0.17 -12.31
N TRP A 89 -2.59 -1.05 -11.36
CA TRP A 89 -3.35 -2.29 -11.21
C TRP A 89 -4.74 -2.03 -10.65
N ILE A 90 -4.85 -1.07 -9.72
CA ILE A 90 -6.15 -0.59 -9.24
C ILE A 90 -6.94 0.02 -10.40
N HIS A 91 -6.29 0.93 -11.12
CA HIS A 91 -6.91 1.73 -12.16
C HIS A 91 -7.39 0.90 -13.35
N LEU A 92 -6.60 -0.09 -13.79
CA LEU A 92 -7.01 -1.01 -14.85
C LEU A 92 -8.14 -1.96 -14.41
N ASN A 93 -8.18 -2.41 -13.16
CA ASN A 93 -9.19 -3.37 -12.72
C ASN A 93 -10.52 -2.74 -12.30
N TRP A 94 -10.50 -1.51 -11.78
CA TRP A 94 -11.68 -0.88 -11.19
C TRP A 94 -11.97 0.56 -11.68
N GLY A 95 -11.16 1.10 -12.60
CA GLY A 95 -11.43 2.38 -13.26
C GLY A 95 -11.19 3.62 -12.37
N ASP A 96 -11.61 4.78 -12.88
CA ASP A 96 -11.34 6.10 -12.27
C ASP A 96 -11.98 6.28 -10.89
N ALA A 97 -13.26 5.90 -10.76
CA ALA A 97 -14.01 6.06 -9.52
C ALA A 97 -13.35 5.30 -8.36
N ALA A 98 -12.89 4.08 -8.62
CA ALA A 98 -12.20 3.26 -7.63
C ALA A 98 -10.81 3.81 -7.29
N MET A 99 -10.09 4.38 -8.26
CA MET A 99 -8.79 5.03 -8.01
C MET A 99 -8.97 6.24 -7.09
N LYS A 100 -9.99 7.08 -7.37
CA LYS A 100 -10.36 8.22 -6.52
C LYS A 100 -10.75 7.79 -5.10
N ARG A 101 -11.67 6.81 -4.95
CA ARG A 101 -12.04 6.24 -3.65
C ARG A 101 -10.84 5.69 -2.89
N THR A 102 -9.91 5.03 -3.58
CA THR A 102 -8.70 4.51 -2.96
C THR A 102 -7.85 5.65 -2.38
N PHE A 103 -7.66 6.74 -3.12
CA PHE A 103 -6.94 7.91 -2.61
C PHE A 103 -7.62 8.57 -1.41
N GLN A 104 -8.95 8.70 -1.46
CA GLN A 104 -9.73 9.21 -0.33
C GLN A 104 -9.62 8.30 0.90
N ARG A 105 -9.70 6.98 0.72
CA ARG A 105 -9.47 5.99 1.79
C ARG A 105 -8.09 6.14 2.43
N VAL A 106 -7.03 6.27 1.61
CA VAL A 106 -5.67 6.51 2.12
C VAL A 106 -5.63 7.74 3.00
N PHE A 107 -6.20 8.87 2.56
CA PHE A 107 -6.21 10.10 3.34
C PHE A 107 -6.95 9.95 4.68
N ARG A 108 -8.07 9.23 4.70
CA ARG A 108 -8.85 8.98 5.92
C ARG A 108 -8.16 8.02 6.88
N GLN A 109 -7.47 7.00 6.36
CA GLN A 109 -6.72 6.06 7.19
C GLN A 109 -5.39 6.62 7.72
N LEU A 110 -4.92 7.76 7.20
CA LEU A 110 -3.76 8.45 7.75
C LEU A 110 -4.14 9.30 8.97
N ARG A 111 -3.35 9.18 10.04
CA ARG A 111 -3.39 10.11 11.19
C ARG A 111 -3.01 11.52 10.76
N PRO A 112 -3.43 12.57 11.51
CA PRO A 112 -2.93 13.92 11.29
C PRO A 112 -1.40 13.95 11.28
N GLY A 113 -0.80 14.65 10.31
CA GLY A 113 0.66 14.62 10.07
C GLY A 113 1.16 13.39 9.30
N GLY A 114 0.29 12.43 8.99
CA GLY A 114 0.63 11.20 8.28
C GLY A 114 1.07 11.41 6.84
N ARG A 115 1.79 10.42 6.30
CA ARG A 115 2.44 10.48 4.99
C ARG A 115 1.94 9.41 4.04
N PHE A 116 1.52 9.81 2.85
CA PHE A 116 1.25 8.89 1.75
C PHE A 116 2.44 8.86 0.79
N ILE A 117 3.06 7.70 0.61
CA ILE A 117 4.16 7.51 -0.34
C ILE A 117 3.65 6.70 -1.53
N VAL A 118 3.65 7.31 -2.70
CA VAL A 118 3.08 6.73 -3.92
C VAL A 118 4.07 6.75 -5.09
N GLU A 119 4.19 5.61 -5.77
CA GLU A 119 4.99 5.46 -6.99
C GLU A 119 4.04 5.16 -8.17
N PRO A 120 3.44 6.19 -8.81
CA PRO A 120 2.50 5.97 -9.90
C PRO A 120 3.23 5.50 -11.16
N GLN A 121 2.74 4.42 -11.77
CA GLN A 121 3.31 3.99 -13.04
C GLN A 121 2.86 4.90 -14.20
N PRO A 122 3.72 5.15 -15.20
CA PRO A 122 3.40 6.04 -16.30
C PRO A 122 2.33 5.44 -17.21
N TRP A 123 1.50 6.29 -17.81
CA TRP A 123 0.41 5.90 -18.72
C TRP A 123 0.86 4.96 -19.85
N LYS A 124 2.06 5.19 -20.41
CA LYS A 124 2.65 4.32 -21.45
C LYS A 124 2.71 2.84 -21.04
N SER A 125 2.89 2.56 -19.75
CA SER A 125 2.94 1.18 -19.24
C SER A 125 1.57 0.48 -19.17
N TYR A 126 0.46 1.23 -19.18
CA TYR A 126 -0.90 0.69 -19.15
C TYR A 126 -1.22 0.00 -20.47
N GLY A 127 -0.80 0.60 -21.59
CA GLY A 127 -1.02 0.06 -22.94
C GLY A 127 -0.48 -1.36 -23.14
N ARG A 128 0.57 -1.74 -22.39
CA ARG A 128 1.16 -3.09 -22.43
C ARG A 128 0.34 -4.15 -21.70
N LYS A 129 -0.57 -3.74 -20.80
CA LYS A 129 -1.38 -4.63 -19.96
C LYS A 129 -2.88 -4.50 -20.19
N LYS A 130 -3.31 -3.61 -21.10
CA LYS A 130 -4.73 -3.34 -21.39
C LYS A 130 -5.54 -4.52 -21.93
N LYS A 131 -4.90 -5.57 -22.45
CA LYS A 131 -5.57 -6.75 -23.04
C LYS A 131 -5.55 -7.99 -22.14
N LEU A 132 -5.21 -7.85 -20.86
CA LEU A 132 -5.14 -8.99 -19.94
C LEU A 132 -6.52 -9.64 -19.71
N THR A 133 -7.58 -8.83 -19.62
CA THR A 133 -8.97 -9.28 -19.52
C THR A 133 -9.88 -8.28 -20.24
N GLU A 134 -11.09 -8.70 -20.59
CA GLU A 134 -12.09 -7.81 -21.18
C GLU A 134 -12.42 -6.62 -20.25
N ARG A 135 -12.60 -6.87 -18.96
CA ARG A 135 -12.81 -5.82 -17.95
C ARG A 135 -11.69 -4.78 -17.96
N ILE A 136 -10.43 -5.25 -17.96
CA ILE A 136 -9.26 -4.36 -18.00
C ILE A 136 -9.26 -3.53 -19.29
N PHE A 137 -9.63 -4.13 -20.41
CA PHE A 137 -9.69 -3.44 -21.70
C PHE A 137 -10.79 -2.37 -21.73
N THR A 138 -11.97 -2.69 -21.22
CA THR A 138 -13.10 -1.77 -21.09
C THR A 138 -12.74 -0.59 -20.19
N ASN A 139 -12.21 -0.84 -19.00
CA ASN A 139 -11.74 0.22 -18.10
C ASN A 139 -10.65 1.07 -18.75
N TYR A 140 -9.64 0.45 -19.38
CA TYR A 140 -8.56 1.18 -20.05
C TYR A 140 -9.08 2.20 -21.08
N LYS A 141 -10.12 1.85 -21.85
CA LYS A 141 -10.76 2.75 -22.81
C LYS A 141 -11.51 3.90 -22.14
N GLN A 142 -12.05 3.69 -20.93
CA GLN A 142 -12.87 4.65 -20.21
C GLN A 142 -12.06 5.57 -19.28
N ILE A 143 -10.82 5.22 -18.92
CA ILE A 143 -9.98 6.06 -18.04
C ILE A 143 -9.82 7.45 -18.65
N GLN A 144 -10.22 8.47 -17.87
CA GLN A 144 -9.96 9.88 -18.11
C GLN A 144 -9.00 10.45 -17.06
N PHE A 145 -9.06 9.96 -15.82
CA PHE A 145 -8.20 10.38 -14.70
C PHE A 145 -6.81 9.74 -14.80
N ARG A 146 -5.88 10.37 -15.51
CA ARG A 146 -4.55 9.83 -15.83
C ARG A 146 -3.52 10.05 -14.71
N PRO A 147 -2.41 9.27 -14.69
CA PRO A 147 -1.39 9.38 -13.64
C PRO A 147 -0.78 10.76 -13.42
N HIS A 148 -0.67 11.60 -14.46
CA HIS A 148 -0.16 12.97 -14.33
C HIS A 148 -1.09 13.89 -13.54
N GLN A 149 -2.37 13.53 -13.41
CA GLN A 149 -3.38 14.28 -12.64
C GLN A 149 -3.44 13.83 -11.18
N PHE A 150 -2.79 12.72 -10.81
CA PHE A 150 -2.93 12.13 -9.47
C PHE A 150 -2.47 13.07 -8.36
N VAL A 151 -1.32 13.72 -8.52
CA VAL A 151 -0.80 14.65 -7.50
C VAL A 151 -1.73 15.85 -7.33
N ALA A 152 -2.19 16.45 -8.44
CA ALA A 152 -3.13 17.57 -8.39
C ALA A 152 -4.46 17.19 -7.71
N TYR A 153 -4.97 15.99 -7.99
CA TYR A 153 -6.17 15.46 -7.34
C TYR A 153 -5.98 15.20 -5.85
N LEU A 154 -4.84 14.61 -5.46
CA LEU A 154 -4.55 14.35 -4.05
C LEU A 154 -4.39 15.64 -3.22
N LEU A 155 -3.89 16.72 -3.83
CA LEU A 155 -3.77 18.04 -3.21
C LEU A 155 -5.07 18.86 -3.27
N SER A 156 -6.09 18.41 -4.00
CA SER A 156 -7.35 19.14 -4.12
C SER A 156 -8.22 18.97 -2.87
N ALA A 157 -9.25 19.79 -2.75
CA ALA A 157 -10.26 19.66 -1.70
C ALA A 157 -11.03 18.33 -1.74
N GLU A 158 -10.99 17.58 -2.85
CA GLU A 158 -11.63 16.25 -2.94
C GLU A 158 -10.89 15.19 -2.09
N VAL A 159 -9.61 15.40 -1.76
CA VAL A 159 -8.82 14.50 -0.91
C VAL A 159 -8.23 15.21 0.30
N GLY A 160 -7.52 16.32 0.12
CA GLY A 160 -7.10 17.20 1.22
C GLY A 160 -5.65 17.06 1.71
N PHE A 161 -4.73 16.45 0.95
CA PHE A 161 -3.31 16.51 1.32
C PHE A 161 -2.80 17.96 1.22
N SER A 162 -2.00 18.40 2.20
CA SER A 162 -1.56 19.79 2.30
C SER A 162 -0.29 20.09 1.53
N SER A 163 0.55 19.08 1.26
CA SER A 163 1.79 19.25 0.51
C SER A 163 2.21 17.97 -0.19
N CYS A 164 3.03 18.11 -1.23
CA CYS A 164 3.65 17.03 -1.96
C CYS A 164 5.13 17.33 -2.18
N ARG A 165 5.99 16.34 -1.97
CA ARG A 165 7.41 16.37 -2.31
C ARG A 165 7.75 15.15 -3.16
N GLN A 166 8.43 15.35 -4.27
CA GLN A 166 9.03 14.24 -5.01
C GLN A 166 10.29 13.76 -4.25
N LEU A 167 10.35 12.47 -3.94
CA LEU A 167 11.51 11.83 -3.34
C LEU A 167 12.50 11.44 -4.44
N GLU A 168 13.79 11.40 -4.09
CA GLU A 168 14.80 10.84 -4.97
C GLU A 168 14.53 9.35 -5.18
N GLY A 169 14.38 8.96 -6.45
CA GLY A 169 14.08 7.59 -6.81
C GLY A 169 15.32 6.68 -6.74
N PRO A 170 15.15 5.38 -6.45
CA PRO A 170 16.26 4.44 -6.51
C PRO A 170 16.82 4.36 -7.94
N ARG A 171 18.14 4.42 -8.08
CA ARG A 171 18.83 4.19 -9.37
C ARG A 171 18.64 2.71 -9.74
N ASN A 172 17.79 2.43 -10.73
CA ASN A 172 17.54 1.06 -11.19
C ASN A 172 18.21 0.85 -12.56
N LYS A 173 18.86 -0.29 -12.79
CA LYS A 173 19.47 -0.57 -14.11
C LYS A 173 18.46 -0.53 -15.26
N SER A 174 17.19 -0.88 -14.99
CA SER A 174 16.13 -0.86 -15.98
C SER A 174 15.37 0.46 -15.97
N LYS A 175 15.40 1.15 -17.13
CA LYS A 175 14.69 2.43 -17.35
C LYS A 175 13.20 2.39 -17.02
N GLY A 176 12.58 1.21 -17.10
CA GLY A 176 11.16 1.02 -16.77
C GLY A 176 10.81 1.19 -15.29
N PHE A 177 11.81 1.14 -14.40
CA PHE A 177 11.66 1.31 -12.95
C PHE A 177 12.19 2.66 -12.44
N HIS A 178 12.66 3.53 -13.34
CA HIS A 178 12.89 4.93 -13.02
C HIS A 178 11.56 5.68 -13.02
N ARG A 179 10.86 5.58 -11.89
CA ARG A 179 9.57 6.23 -11.69
C ARG A 179 9.69 7.24 -10.55
N PRO A 180 8.98 8.38 -10.64
CA PRO A 180 8.93 9.32 -9.55
C PRO A 180 8.21 8.68 -8.36
N VAL A 181 8.76 8.90 -7.17
CA VAL A 181 8.10 8.58 -5.91
C VAL A 181 7.67 9.90 -5.29
N TYR A 182 6.42 10.02 -4.90
CA TYR A 182 5.88 11.22 -4.27
C TYR A 182 5.54 10.92 -2.82
N MET A 183 5.85 11.86 -1.94
CA MET A 183 5.42 11.88 -0.55
C MET A 183 4.42 13.02 -0.37
N LEU A 184 3.19 12.68 -0.02
CA LEU A 184 2.14 13.62 0.31
C LEU A 184 1.91 13.66 1.82
N THR A 185 1.70 14.84 2.37
CA THR A 185 1.56 15.05 3.82
C THR A 185 0.13 15.48 4.15
N LYS A 186 -0.51 14.80 5.10
CA LYS A 186 -1.77 15.23 5.69
C LYS A 186 -1.46 16.29 6.75
N SER A 187 -2.22 17.38 6.79
CA SER A 187 -1.99 18.45 7.77
C SER A 187 -2.05 17.90 9.21
N PRO A 188 -1.16 18.33 10.12
CA PRO A 188 -1.28 18.02 11.55
C PRO A 188 -2.56 18.57 12.18
N ALA A 189 -3.11 19.63 11.60
CA ALA A 189 -4.37 20.25 12.02
C ALA A 189 -5.61 19.64 11.32
N ALA A 190 -5.43 18.60 10.51
CA ALA A 190 -6.57 17.93 9.88
C ALA A 190 -7.40 17.23 10.96
N PRO A 191 -8.75 17.33 10.92
CA PRO A 191 -9.60 16.56 11.81
C PRO A 191 -9.38 15.05 11.58
N PRO A 192 -9.55 14.22 12.62
CA PRO A 192 -9.49 12.77 12.49
C PRO A 192 -10.48 12.25 11.44
#